data_AF-C8CHS6-F1
#
_entry.id   AF-C8CHS6-F1
#
_cell.length_a   1.000
_cell.length_b   1.000
_cell.length_c   1.000
_cell.angle_alpha   90.00
_cell.angle_beta   90.00
_cell.angle_gamma   90.00
#
_symmetry.space_group_name_H-M   'P 1'
#
loop_
_entity.id
_entity.type
_entity.pdbx_description
1 polymer ?
#
loop_
_entity_poly.entity_id
_entity_poly.type
_entity_poly.pdbx_seq_one_letter_code
_entity_poly.pdbx_strand_id
1 'polypeptide(L)' 'MLCRAACSAGRRLGPAASTAGSRHKHSLPDLPYDYGALEPHINAQIMQLHHSKHHATYVNNLNVTEEKYHEA' A
#
# COMPACT_ATOMS: atom_id res chain seq x y z
N MET A 1 -47.90 36.64 -16.02
CA MET A 1 -46.94 35.86 -16.83
C MET A 1 -45.55 36.10 -16.25
N LEU A 2 -45.16 35.35 -15.22
CA LEU A 2 -44.24 34.21 -15.35
C LEU A 2 -43.09 34.47 -16.32
N CYS A 3 -41.88 34.70 -15.80
CA CYS A 3 -40.75 33.80 -16.09
C CYS A 3 -39.59 34.03 -15.10
N ARG A 4 -39.19 32.93 -14.44
CA ARG A 4 -37.96 32.75 -13.67
C ARG A 4 -36.75 32.70 -14.61
N ALA A 5 -35.56 33.07 -14.13
CA ALA A 5 -34.30 32.33 -14.31
C ALA A 5 -33.14 33.18 -13.73
N ALA A 6 -32.55 32.83 -12.59
CA ALA A 6 -31.64 31.70 -12.31
C ALA A 6 -30.16 32.11 -12.47
N CYS A 7 -29.48 32.05 -11.33
CA CYS A 7 -28.05 32.15 -11.06
C CYS A 7 -27.19 31.30 -12.01
N SER A 8 -26.02 31.80 -12.43
CA SER A 8 -24.91 30.95 -12.87
C SER A 8 -23.54 31.59 -12.63
N ALA A 9 -23.05 31.51 -11.40
CA ALA A 9 -21.62 31.61 -11.12
C ALA A 9 -20.92 30.37 -11.70
N GLY A 10 -20.37 30.50 -12.90
CA GLY A 10 -19.64 29.43 -13.58
C GLY A 10 -18.30 29.13 -12.91
N ARG A 11 -18.30 28.19 -11.94
CA ARG A 11 -17.07 27.55 -11.48
C ARG A 11 -16.54 26.66 -12.60
N ARG A 12 -15.43 27.05 -13.22
CA ARG A 12 -14.64 26.16 -14.08
C ARG A 12 -13.90 25.17 -13.19
N LEU A 13 -14.33 23.90 -13.19
CA LEU A 13 -13.49 22.82 -12.68
C LEU A 13 -12.30 22.65 -13.65
N GLY A 14 -11.09 22.96 -13.17
CA GLY A 14 -9.87 22.48 -13.81
C GLY A 14 -9.75 20.96 -13.64
N PRO A 15 -8.99 20.26 -14.50
CA PRO A 15 -8.84 18.82 -14.39
C PRO A 15 -8.15 18.51 -13.07
N ALA A 16 -8.80 17.72 -12.22
CA ALA A 16 -8.14 17.13 -11.06
C ALA A 16 -7.00 16.28 -11.59
N ALA A 17 -5.76 16.71 -11.33
CA ALA A 17 -4.58 15.92 -11.62
C ALA A 17 -4.72 14.61 -10.85
N SER A 18 -5.09 13.53 -11.54
CA SER A 18 -4.96 12.18 -11.03
C SER A 18 -3.48 11.95 -10.83
N THR A 19 -3.00 12.04 -9.60
CA THR A 19 -1.71 11.50 -9.22
C THR A 19 -1.82 9.98 -9.38
N ALA A 20 -1.58 9.50 -10.59
CA ALA A 20 -1.44 8.08 -10.89
C ALA A 20 -0.14 7.63 -10.22
N GLY A 21 -0.23 7.29 -8.93
CA GLY A 21 0.84 6.59 -8.24
C GLY A 21 1.01 5.24 -8.90
N SER A 22 2.16 4.99 -9.51
CA SER A 22 2.53 3.66 -9.96
C SER A 22 2.54 2.74 -8.76
N ARG A 23 1.68 1.71 -8.78
CA ARG A 23 1.74 0.62 -7.78
C ARG A 23 2.86 -0.32 -8.21
N HIS A 24 3.94 -0.33 -7.44
CA HIS A 24 5.06 -1.24 -7.63
C HIS A 24 4.84 -2.53 -6.84
N LYS A 25 5.47 -3.62 -7.30
CA LYS A 25 5.49 -4.91 -6.59
C LYS A 25 6.14 -4.72 -5.22
N HIS A 26 5.50 -5.23 -4.18
CA HIS A 26 6.00 -5.11 -2.80
C HIS A 26 7.21 -6.01 -2.59
N SER A 27 8.19 -5.52 -1.82
CA SER A 27 9.41 -6.25 -1.46
C SER A 27 9.51 -6.46 0.04
N LEU A 28 10.12 -7.56 0.46
CA LEU A 28 10.46 -7.80 1.85
C LEU A 28 11.65 -6.90 2.22
N PRO A 29 11.52 -5.96 3.18
CA PRO A 29 12.64 -5.12 3.60
C PRO A 29 13.62 -5.93 4.45
N ASP A 30 14.91 -5.66 4.27
CA ASP A 30 15.94 -6.22 5.15
C ASP A 30 15.83 -5.64 6.57
N LEU A 31 16.21 -6.45 7.56
CA LEU A 31 16.30 -5.97 8.93
C LEU A 31 17.50 -5.02 9.09
N PRO A 32 17.34 -3.90 9.81
CA PRO A 32 18.46 -2.99 10.11
C PRO A 32 19.38 -3.52 11.23
N TYR A 33 19.15 -4.75 11.69
CA TYR A 33 19.88 -5.40 12.78
C TYR A 33 19.89 -6.92 12.60
N ASP A 34 20.86 -7.59 13.23
CA ASP A 34 20.94 -9.04 13.25
C ASP A 34 19.81 -9.68 14.05
N TYR A 35 19.44 -10.92 13.73
CA TYR A 35 18.31 -11.61 14.39
C TYR A 35 18.41 -11.71 15.91
N GLY A 36 19.62 -11.73 16.48
CA GLY A 36 19.85 -11.78 17.92
C GLY A 36 20.00 -10.43 18.62
N ALA A 37 19.90 -9.30 17.91
CA ALA A 37 20.16 -7.98 18.47
C ALA A 37 19.19 -7.56 19.58
N LEU A 38 18.06 -8.27 19.73
CA LEU A 38 16.98 -7.96 20.68
C LEU A 38 16.94 -8.93 21.88
N GLU A 39 17.92 -9.83 22.00
CA GLU A 39 18.06 -10.71 23.16
C GLU A 39 18.41 -9.91 24.43
N PRO A 40 17.98 -10.35 25.64
CA PRO A 40 17.21 -11.57 25.93
C PRO A 40 15.68 -11.40 25.79
N HIS A 41 15.23 -10.23 25.32
CA HIS A 41 13.81 -9.89 25.30
C HIS A 41 13.07 -10.57 24.15
N ILE A 42 13.74 -10.74 23.01
CA ILE A 42 13.18 -11.40 21.84
C ILE A 42 14.18 -12.43 21.33
N ASN A 43 13.71 -13.67 21.25
CA ASN A 43 14.54 -14.79 20.84
C ASN A 43 14.97 -14.70 19.36
N ALA A 44 16.24 -14.97 19.07
CA ALA A 44 16.79 -14.89 17.72
C ALA A 44 16.11 -15.82 16.70
N GLN A 45 15.75 -17.04 17.11
CA GLN A 45 15.06 -18.01 16.24
C GLN A 45 13.64 -17.55 15.91
N ILE A 46 12.97 -16.89 16.87
CA ILE A 46 11.66 -16.27 16.63
C ILE A 46 11.80 -15.13 15.61
N MET A 47 12.80 -14.27 15.75
CA MET A 47 13.04 -13.19 14.78
C MET A 47 13.32 -13.72 13.38
N GLN A 48 14.13 -14.77 13.27
CA GLN A 48 14.39 -15.43 11.99
C GLN A 48 13.11 -16.00 11.39
N LEU A 49 12.32 -16.75 12.15
CA LEU A 49 11.06 -17.32 11.70
C LEU A 49 10.05 -16.22 11.29
N HIS A 50 9.97 -15.17 12.09
CA HIS A 50 9.07 -14.04 11.87
C HIS A 50 9.38 -13.31 10.56
N HIS A 51 10.65 -12.95 10.35
CA HIS A 51 11.05 -12.25 9.14
C HIS A 51 11.03 -13.16 7.90
N SER A 52 11.76 -14.28 7.95
CA SER A 52 12.03 -15.08 6.75
C SER A 52 10.85 -15.92 6.29
N LYS A 53 9.89 -16.22 7.18
CA LYS A 53 8.68 -16.97 6.83
C LYS A 53 7.44 -16.11 6.89
N HIS A 54 7.10 -15.57 8.06
CA HIS A 54 5.79 -14.91 8.22
C HIS A 54 5.69 -13.62 7.41
N HIS A 55 6.65 -12.69 7.56
CA HIS A 55 6.65 -11.44 6.79
C HIS A 55 6.81 -11.71 5.29
N ALA A 56 7.75 -12.58 4.89
CA ALA A 56 7.93 -13.01 3.51
C ALA A 56 6.62 -13.56 2.88
N THR A 57 5.88 -14.38 3.62
CA THR A 57 4.60 -14.95 3.16
C THR A 57 3.55 -13.86 2.94
N TYR A 58 3.45 -12.87 3.84
CA TYR A 58 2.51 -11.77 3.66
C TYR A 58 2.81 -10.93 2.41
N VAL A 59 4.08 -10.58 2.19
CA VAL A 59 4.50 -9.82 0.99
C VAL A 59 4.17 -10.60 -0.29
N ASN A 60 4.50 -11.90 -0.32
CA ASN A 60 4.23 -12.75 -1.48
C ASN A 60 2.73 -12.87 -1.77
N ASN A 61 1.91 -13.14 -0.75
CA ASN A 61 0.46 -13.31 -0.92
C ASN A 61 -0.23 -12.00 -1.31
N LEU A 62 0.25 -10.86 -0.79
CA LEU A 62 -0.23 -9.54 -1.21
C LEU A 62 0.01 -9.35 -2.71
N ASN A 63 1.24 -9.55 -3.18
CA ASN A 63 1.59 -9.44 -4.60
C ASN A 63 0.71 -10.36 -5.48
N VAL A 64 0.55 -11.63 -5.10
CA VAL A 64 -0.32 -12.58 -5.83
C VAL A 64 -1.77 -12.11 -5.88
N THR A 65 -2.28 -11.55 -4.78
CA THR A 65 -3.65 -11.05 -4.72
C THR A 65 -3.84 -9.81 -5.59
N GLU A 66 -2.88 -8.90 -5.58
CA GLU A 66 -2.90 -7.71 -6.44
C GLU A 66 -2.80 -8.09 -7.92
N GLU A 67 -1.96 -9.04 -8.29
CA GLU A 67 -1.87 -9.58 -9.66
C GLU A 67 -3.25 -10.12 -10.11
N LYS A 68 -3.91 -10.95 -9.28
CA LYS A 68 -5.27 -11.46 -9.56
C LYS A 68 -6.33 -10.36 -9.66
N TYR A 69 -6.22 -9.33 -8.83
CA TYR A 69 -7.17 -8.21 -8.84
C TYR A 69 -7.02 -7.37 -10.11
N HIS A 70 -5.81 -7.25 -10.67
CA HIS A 70 -5.57 -6.56 -11.93
C HIS A 70 -6.07 -7.33 -13.16
N GLU A 71 -6.22 -8.66 -13.06
CA GLU A 71 -6.72 -9.53 -14.14
C GLU A 71 -8.24 -9.72 -14.15
N ALA A 72 -8.93 -9.36 -13.07
CA ALA A 72 -10.38 -9.50 -12.89
C ALA A 72 -11.17 -8.34 -13.53
#